data_AF-A0A7X0HPI2-F1
#
_entry.id   AF-A0A7X0HPI2-F1
#
_cell.length_a   1.000
_cell.length_b   1.000
_cell.length_c   1.000
_cell.angle_alpha   90.00
_cell.angle_beta   90.00
_cell.angle_gamma   90.00
#
_symmetry.space_group_name_H-M   'P 1'
#
loop_
_entity.id
_entity.type
_entity.pdbx_description
1 polymer ?
#
loop_
_entity_poly.entity_id
_entity_poly.type
_entity_poly.pdbx_seq_one_letter_code
_entity_poly.pdbx_strand_id
1 'polypeptide(L)'
;MRTLGDQFIIETMNIKALQRKAKEITKNEKTGKFNRRKRFGKSIGKRCPGYFINQVKYRFAMTGGTVYEVNTWSYKASQYDHVLDDTNKKQLSKRWHTLPDGRKIQRDIYSAFLLFSSKKDLQKPDRDRCLKHFENFYKKHQLCVQEIKENRKFILNSGIKIL
;
A
#
# COMPACT_ATOMS: atom_id res chain seq x y z
N MET A 1 11.54 -15.01 -4.05
CA MET A 1 10.57 -14.52 -3.02
C MET A 1 10.83 -15.17 -1.68
N ARG A 2 10.92 -16.50 -1.57
CA ARG A 2 11.29 -17.19 -0.30
C ARG A 2 12.66 -16.83 0.26
N THR A 3 13.60 -16.41 -0.58
CA THR A 3 14.92 -15.89 -0.16
C THR A 3 14.83 -14.61 0.69
N LEU A 4 13.68 -13.93 0.71
CA LEU A 4 13.48 -12.68 1.44
C LEU A 4 12.78 -12.87 2.79
N GLY A 5 12.27 -14.07 3.08
CA GLY A 5 11.63 -14.40 4.35
C GLY A 5 10.55 -15.48 4.25
N ASP A 6 10.13 -15.96 5.42
CA ASP A 6 9.14 -17.04 5.56
C ASP A 6 7.70 -16.54 5.61
N GLN A 7 7.49 -15.26 5.87
CA GLN A 7 6.17 -14.64 6.03
C GLN A 7 5.94 -13.54 5.00
N PHE A 8 4.72 -13.50 4.46
CA PHE A 8 4.27 -12.45 3.54
C PHE A 8 2.96 -11.86 4.04
N ILE A 9 2.95 -10.58 4.40
CA ILE A 9 1.77 -9.92 4.98
C ILE A 9 1.17 -8.98 3.94
N ILE A 10 -0.13 -9.10 3.67
CA ILE A 10 -0.86 -8.25 2.72
C ILE A 10 -2.16 -7.72 3.32
N GLU A 11 -2.58 -6.56 2.84
CA GLU A 11 -3.92 -6.03 3.08
C GLU A 11 -4.97 -6.79 2.23
N THR A 12 -6.08 -7.17 2.87
CA THR A 12 -7.24 -7.76 2.20
C THR A 12 -7.88 -6.75 1.24
N MET A 13 -8.10 -7.16 -0.01
CA MET A 13 -8.73 -6.33 -1.03
C MET A 13 -9.78 -7.10 -1.82
N ASN A 14 -10.99 -6.52 -1.93
CA ASN A 14 -12.05 -7.09 -2.75
C ASN A 14 -11.87 -6.70 -4.23
N ILE A 15 -10.97 -7.40 -4.93
CA ILE A 15 -10.63 -7.14 -6.34
C ILE A 15 -11.85 -7.33 -7.25
N LYS A 16 -12.70 -8.33 -6.97
CA LYS A 16 -13.96 -8.55 -7.70
C LYS A 16 -14.90 -7.33 -7.60
N ALA A 17 -15.05 -6.76 -6.40
CA ALA A 17 -15.85 -5.56 -6.21
C ALA A 17 -15.23 -4.34 -6.92
N LEU A 18 -13.89 -4.24 -6.99
CA LEU A 18 -13.22 -3.17 -7.75
C LEU A 18 -13.42 -3.31 -9.27
N GLN A 19 -13.49 -4.53 -9.78
CA GLN A 19 -13.74 -4.81 -11.20
C GLN A 19 -15.15 -4.37 -11.64
N ARG A 20 -16.14 -4.49 -10.75
CA ARG A 20 -17.54 -4.17 -11.05
C ARG A 20 -17.72 -2.69 -11.38
N LYS A 21 -18.36 -2.42 -12.52
CA LYS A 21 -18.84 -1.08 -12.90
C LYS A 21 -19.98 -0.68 -11.97
N ALA A 22 -19.97 0.54 -11.44
CA ALA A 22 -21.11 1.08 -10.68
C ALA A 22 -22.38 0.99 -11.54
N LYS A 23 -23.49 0.44 -11.03
CA LYS A 23 -24.72 0.24 -11.81
C LYS A 23 -25.38 1.58 -12.14
N GLU A 24 -25.57 2.39 -11.12
CA GLU A 24 -26.22 3.69 -11.18
C GLU A 24 -25.31 4.77 -11.76
N ILE A 25 -25.96 5.76 -12.38
CA ILE A 25 -25.34 7.00 -12.85
C ILE A 25 -25.79 8.09 -11.89
N THR A 26 -24.84 8.74 -11.24
CA THR A 26 -25.14 9.87 -10.35
C THR A 26 -24.86 11.19 -11.07
N LYS A 27 -25.65 12.22 -10.76
CA LYS A 27 -25.45 13.60 -11.25
C LYS A 27 -24.76 14.41 -10.15
N ASN A 28 -23.82 15.26 -10.53
CA ASN A 28 -23.16 16.16 -9.59
C ASN A 28 -24.09 17.34 -9.30
N GLU A 29 -24.54 17.47 -8.05
CA GLU A 29 -25.51 18.49 -7.64
C GLU A 29 -25.04 19.92 -7.92
N LYS A 30 -23.72 20.18 -7.81
CA LYS A 30 -23.15 21.52 -7.99
C LYS A 30 -22.97 21.93 -9.46
N THR A 31 -22.67 20.97 -10.34
CA THR A 31 -22.31 21.26 -11.74
C THR A 31 -23.36 20.79 -12.75
N GLY A 32 -24.35 20.02 -12.30
CA GLY A 32 -25.36 19.39 -13.17
C GLY A 32 -24.80 18.32 -14.11
N LYS A 33 -23.50 17.99 -14.06
CA LYS A 33 -22.88 17.01 -14.96
C LYS A 33 -22.99 15.58 -14.41
N PHE A 34 -23.07 14.59 -15.29
CA PHE A 34 -23.03 13.19 -14.89
C PHE A 34 -21.64 12.80 -14.35
N ASN A 35 -21.63 12.14 -13.19
CA ASN A 35 -20.40 11.64 -12.59
C ASN A 35 -19.84 10.47 -13.42
N ARG A 36 -18.52 10.43 -13.55
CA ARG A 36 -17.84 9.33 -14.21
C ARG A 36 -17.98 8.05 -13.39
N ARG A 37 -18.57 7.01 -14.00
CA ARG A 37 -18.64 5.67 -13.39
C ARG A 37 -17.24 5.11 -13.14
N LYS A 38 -17.07 4.43 -12.00
CA LYS A 38 -15.87 3.65 -11.63
C LYS A 38 -15.53 2.61 -12.70
N ARG A 39 -14.28 2.59 -13.19
CA ARG A 39 -13.79 1.68 -14.26
C ARG A 39 -12.37 1.18 -13.95
N PHE A 40 -12.21 0.31 -12.94
CA PHE A 40 -10.90 -0.29 -12.66
C PHE A 40 -10.60 -1.54 -13.48
N GLY A 41 -11.57 -2.12 -14.21
CA GLY A 41 -11.42 -3.36 -14.97
C GLY A 41 -10.19 -3.38 -15.89
N LYS A 42 -9.94 -2.32 -16.69
CA LYS A 42 -8.75 -2.23 -17.56
C LYS A 42 -7.45 -2.21 -16.75
N SER A 43 -7.41 -1.50 -15.64
CA SER A 43 -6.21 -1.43 -14.78
C SER A 43 -5.96 -2.75 -14.05
N ILE A 44 -7.02 -3.42 -13.59
CA ILE A 44 -6.96 -4.73 -12.95
C ILE A 44 -6.48 -5.78 -13.96
N GLY A 45 -7.03 -5.79 -15.18
CA GLY A 45 -6.60 -6.70 -16.24
C GLY A 45 -5.15 -6.48 -16.67
N LYS A 46 -4.65 -5.24 -16.65
CA LYS A 46 -3.23 -4.96 -16.97
C LYS A 46 -2.26 -5.34 -15.84
N ARG A 47 -2.67 -5.19 -14.57
CA ARG A 47 -1.80 -5.40 -13.40
C ARG A 47 -1.95 -6.77 -12.76
N CYS A 48 -3.03 -7.48 -13.06
CA CYS A 48 -3.35 -8.82 -12.57
C CYS A 48 -3.12 -9.03 -11.05
N PRO A 49 -3.56 -8.12 -10.15
CA PRO A 49 -3.22 -8.21 -8.73
C PRO A 49 -3.73 -9.50 -8.07
N GLY A 50 -4.89 -10.02 -8.50
CA GLY A 50 -5.43 -11.27 -7.98
C GLY A 50 -4.58 -12.48 -8.36
N TYR A 51 -4.08 -12.52 -9.60
CA TYR A 51 -3.18 -13.58 -10.04
C TYR A 51 -1.85 -13.51 -9.28
N PHE A 52 -1.29 -12.31 -9.08
CA PHE A 52 -0.09 -12.12 -8.28
C PHE A 52 -0.26 -12.66 -6.86
N ILE A 53 -1.34 -12.28 -6.17
CA ILE A 53 -1.62 -12.76 -4.81
C ILE A 53 -1.77 -14.28 -4.78
N ASN A 54 -2.46 -14.88 -5.75
CA ASN A 54 -2.61 -16.33 -5.85
C ASN A 54 -1.26 -17.04 -6.05
N GLN A 55 -0.40 -16.50 -6.91
CA GLN A 55 0.95 -17.03 -7.13
C GLN A 55 1.82 -16.93 -5.87
N VAL A 56 1.72 -15.83 -5.13
CA VAL A 56 2.42 -15.67 -3.84
C VAL A 56 1.94 -16.73 -2.85
N LYS A 57 0.62 -16.88 -2.66
CA LYS A 57 0.04 -17.91 -1.78
C LYS A 57 0.50 -19.31 -2.13
N TYR A 58 0.41 -19.67 -3.42
CA TYR A 58 0.84 -20.98 -3.92
C TYR A 58 2.32 -21.23 -3.62
N ARG A 59 3.21 -20.28 -3.94
CA ARG A 59 4.66 -20.44 -3.75
C ARG A 59 5.06 -20.51 -2.27
N PHE A 60 4.44 -19.71 -1.41
CA PHE A 60 4.71 -19.77 0.03
C PHE A 60 4.23 -21.10 0.63
N ALA A 61 3.04 -21.57 0.27
CA ALA A 61 2.54 -22.87 0.72
C ALA A 61 3.45 -24.04 0.31
N MET A 62 3.92 -24.06 -0.95
CA MET A 62 4.81 -25.12 -1.47
C MET A 62 6.18 -25.19 -0.79
N THR A 63 6.59 -24.14 -0.10
CA THR A 63 7.94 -24.03 0.44
C THR A 63 7.94 -23.97 1.97
N GLY A 64 6.79 -24.10 2.63
CA GLY A 64 6.65 -24.02 4.09
C GLY A 64 6.57 -22.60 4.65
N GLY A 65 6.37 -21.58 3.80
CA GLY A 65 6.11 -20.21 4.23
C GLY A 65 4.63 -19.93 4.45
N THR A 66 4.32 -18.76 5.02
CA THR A 66 2.94 -18.35 5.32
C THR A 66 2.61 -17.00 4.71
N VAL A 67 1.39 -16.89 4.15
CA VAL A 67 0.82 -15.62 3.72
C VAL A 67 -0.28 -15.22 4.69
N TYR A 68 -0.19 -14.01 5.24
CA TYR A 68 -1.19 -13.43 6.11
C TYR A 68 -1.95 -12.33 5.39
N GLU A 69 -3.27 -12.35 5.53
CA GLU A 69 -4.13 -11.28 5.03
C GLU A 69 -4.73 -10.51 6.21
N VAL A 70 -4.40 -9.22 6.31
CA VAL A 70 -4.90 -8.36 7.38
C VAL A 70 -6.11 -7.56 6.91
N ASN A 71 -7.02 -7.25 7.83
CA ASN A 71 -8.18 -6.44 7.51
C ASN A 71 -7.78 -4.97 7.33
N THR A 72 -7.94 -4.45 6.11
CA THR A 72 -7.56 -3.09 5.73
C THR A 72 -8.27 -2.01 6.55
N TRP A 73 -9.52 -2.25 6.97
CA TRP A 73 -10.35 -1.30 7.71
C TRP A 73 -9.96 -1.18 9.18
N SER A 74 -9.59 -2.30 9.82
CA SER A 74 -9.11 -2.28 11.20
C SER A 74 -7.65 -1.86 11.27
N TYR A 75 -6.81 -2.35 10.36
CA TYR A 75 -5.36 -2.12 10.39
C TYR A 75 -4.97 -0.69 10.02
N LYS A 76 -5.63 -0.08 9.01
CA LYS A 76 -5.46 1.33 8.60
C LYS A 76 -4.00 1.75 8.30
N ALA A 77 -3.19 0.88 7.69
CA ALA A 77 -1.76 1.13 7.45
C ALA A 77 -1.52 2.46 6.70
N SER A 78 -2.32 2.73 5.67
CA SER A 78 -2.18 3.96 4.87
C SER A 78 -2.44 5.26 5.66
N GLN A 79 -3.07 5.18 6.83
CA GLN A 79 -3.48 6.32 7.67
C GLN A 79 -2.58 6.50 8.90
N TYR A 80 -2.08 5.40 9.46
CA TYR A 80 -1.26 5.39 10.66
C TYR A 80 0.07 6.16 10.51
N ASP A 81 0.55 6.71 11.63
CA ASP A 81 1.84 7.39 11.81
C ASP A 81 2.50 6.82 13.07
N HIS A 82 3.64 6.15 12.92
CA HIS A 82 4.31 5.48 14.05
C HIS A 82 4.96 6.46 15.04
N VAL A 83 5.28 7.69 14.61
CA VAL A 83 5.89 8.70 15.48
C VAL A 83 4.83 9.25 16.43
N LEU A 84 3.69 9.65 15.87
CA LEU A 84 2.54 10.18 16.62
C LEU A 84 1.70 9.11 17.32
N ASP A 85 1.87 7.85 16.92
CA ASP A 85 1.02 6.72 17.33
C ASP A 85 -0.48 6.95 17.05
N ASP A 86 -0.78 7.56 15.91
CA ASP A 86 -2.15 7.97 15.57
C ASP A 86 -2.50 7.71 14.10
N THR A 87 -3.80 7.57 13.82
CA THR A 87 -4.34 7.38 12.47
C THR A 87 -4.97 8.65 11.93
N ASN A 88 -4.36 9.19 10.87
CA ASN A 88 -4.85 10.38 10.21
C ASN A 88 -5.42 10.06 8.83
N LYS A 89 -6.68 10.43 8.58
CA LYS A 89 -7.30 10.23 7.25
C LYS A 89 -6.55 11.05 6.21
N LYS A 90 -6.11 10.40 5.13
CA LYS A 90 -5.36 11.00 4.04
C LYS A 90 -6.15 10.87 2.73
N GLN A 91 -6.16 11.93 1.93
CA GLN A 91 -6.74 11.86 0.58
C GLN A 91 -5.96 10.88 -0.29
N LEU A 92 -6.65 10.19 -1.22
CA LEU A 92 -6.01 9.22 -2.11
C LEU A 92 -4.89 9.84 -2.97
N SER A 93 -5.02 11.11 -3.34
CA SER A 93 -4.02 11.91 -4.08
C SER A 93 -2.73 12.18 -3.28
N LYS A 94 -2.79 12.17 -1.94
CA LYS A 94 -1.63 12.42 -1.06
C LYS A 94 -0.74 11.19 -0.99
N ARG A 95 0.15 11.05 -1.97
CA ARG A 95 1.04 9.88 -2.13
C ARG A 95 2.28 9.86 -1.24
N TRP A 96 2.57 10.97 -0.57
CA TRP A 96 3.65 11.09 0.39
C TRP A 96 3.09 11.21 1.80
N HIS A 97 3.60 10.41 2.71
CA HIS A 97 3.46 10.61 4.14
C HIS A 97 4.58 11.54 4.60
N THR A 98 4.24 12.49 5.46
CA THR A 98 5.18 13.42 6.06
C THR A 98 5.10 13.21 7.56
N LEU A 99 6.20 12.79 8.15
CA LEU A 99 6.34 12.63 9.59
C LEU A 99 6.39 14.00 10.28
N PRO A 100 6.20 14.05 11.62
CA PRO A 100 6.25 15.31 12.38
C PRO A 100 7.56 16.08 12.23
N ASP A 101 8.67 15.37 12.04
CA ASP A 101 10.00 15.94 11.80
C ASP A 101 10.26 16.39 10.35
N GLY A 102 9.24 16.31 9.49
CA GLY A 102 9.30 16.74 8.09
C GLY A 102 9.81 15.67 7.11
N ARG A 103 10.28 14.50 7.58
CA ARG A 103 10.72 13.42 6.68
C ARG A 103 9.58 12.92 5.82
N LYS A 104 9.85 12.74 4.52
CA LYS A 104 8.87 12.31 3.51
C LYS A 104 9.10 10.87 3.08
N ILE A 105 8.03 10.09 3.11
CA ILE A 105 8.04 8.66 2.78
C ILE A 105 6.92 8.37 1.79
N GLN A 106 7.19 7.57 0.77
CA GLN A 106 6.16 7.15 -0.16
C GLN A 106 5.12 6.30 0.59
N ARG A 107 3.84 6.67 0.48
CA ARG A 107 2.76 6.14 1.33
C ARG A 107 2.59 4.63 1.23
N ASP A 108 2.66 4.07 0.02
CA ASP A 108 2.43 2.65 -0.21
C ASP A 108 3.62 1.81 0.33
N ILE A 109 4.86 2.30 0.18
CA ILE A 109 6.06 1.70 0.78
C ILE A 109 6.00 1.78 2.30
N TYR A 110 5.54 2.91 2.84
CA TYR A 110 5.36 3.07 4.27
C TYR A 110 4.29 2.13 4.85
N SER A 111 3.15 1.94 4.16
CA SER A 111 2.17 0.92 4.54
C SER A 111 2.80 -0.47 4.62
N ALA A 112 3.65 -0.85 3.66
CA ALA A 112 4.34 -2.13 3.67
C ALA A 112 5.31 -2.26 4.86
N PHE A 113 6.01 -1.18 5.23
CA PHE A 113 6.85 -1.13 6.43
C PHE A 113 6.05 -1.32 7.73
N LEU A 114 4.86 -0.72 7.81
CA LEU A 114 3.96 -0.90 8.95
C LEU A 114 3.50 -2.36 9.05
N LEU A 115 3.11 -2.97 7.92
CA LEU A 115 2.76 -4.41 7.87
C LEU A 115 3.93 -5.29 8.31
N PHE A 116 5.16 -5.01 7.85
CA PHE A 116 6.37 -5.71 8.30
C PHE A 116 6.57 -5.60 9.82
N SER A 117 6.21 -4.44 10.38
CA SER A 117 6.32 -4.15 11.81
C SER A 117 5.03 -4.47 12.56
N SER A 118 4.21 -5.43 12.11
CA SER A 118 2.96 -5.79 12.79
C SER A 118 3.20 -6.46 14.15
N LYS A 119 2.22 -6.30 15.04
CA LYS A 119 2.06 -7.15 16.23
C LYS A 119 1.83 -8.61 15.82
N LYS A 120 2.06 -9.54 16.74
CA LYS A 120 1.88 -10.99 16.52
C LYS A 120 0.44 -11.36 16.11
N ASP A 121 -0.55 -10.61 16.58
CA ASP A 121 -1.97 -10.79 16.25
C ASP A 121 -2.35 -10.21 14.86
N LEU A 122 -1.43 -9.49 14.21
CA LEU A 122 -1.58 -8.85 12.91
C LEU A 122 -2.73 -7.82 12.82
N GLN A 123 -3.22 -7.32 13.95
CA GLN A 123 -4.33 -6.37 13.98
C GLN A 123 -3.87 -4.92 13.84
N LYS A 124 -2.66 -4.61 14.31
CA LYS A 124 -2.09 -3.26 14.31
C LYS A 124 -0.56 -3.31 14.12
N PRO A 125 0.05 -2.19 13.69
CA PRO A 125 1.49 -2.00 13.81
C PRO A 125 1.95 -2.13 15.27
N ASP A 126 3.13 -2.70 15.46
CA ASP A 126 3.91 -2.68 16.69
C ASP A 126 4.83 -1.45 16.63
N ARG A 127 4.55 -0.46 17.49
CA ARG A 127 5.26 0.82 17.49
C ARG A 127 6.73 0.65 17.86
N ASP A 128 7.06 -0.19 18.83
CA ASP A 128 8.44 -0.40 19.27
C ASP A 128 9.25 -1.05 18.15
N ARG A 129 8.64 -1.99 17.43
CA ARG A 129 9.23 -2.58 16.22
C ARG A 129 9.40 -1.55 15.10
N CYS A 130 8.43 -0.65 14.92
CA CYS A 130 8.57 0.45 13.97
C CYS A 130 9.78 1.32 14.34
N LEU A 131 9.84 1.83 15.57
CA LEU A 131 10.93 2.69 16.05
C LEU A 131 12.30 2.01 15.88
N LYS A 132 12.39 0.72 16.23
CA LYS A 132 13.63 -0.07 16.09
C LYS A 132 14.15 -0.18 14.66
N HIS A 133 13.24 -0.32 13.68
CA HIS A 133 13.63 -0.59 12.29
C HIS A 133 13.55 0.62 11.36
N PHE A 134 13.00 1.74 11.85
CA PHE A 134 12.65 2.88 11.01
C PHE A 134 13.85 3.51 10.31
N GLU A 135 14.96 3.77 11.00
CA GLU A 135 16.11 4.47 10.39
C GLU A 135 16.72 3.69 9.23
N ASN A 136 16.88 2.37 9.39
CA ASN A 136 17.37 1.50 8.31
C ASN A 136 16.38 1.44 7.14
N PHE A 137 15.08 1.34 7.45
CA PHE A 137 14.03 1.41 6.43
C PHE A 137 14.07 2.74 5.66
N TYR A 138 14.17 3.86 6.37
CA TYR A 138 14.17 5.19 5.78
C TYR A 138 15.37 5.39 4.86
N LYS A 139 16.57 4.96 5.28
CA LYS A 139 17.78 4.96 4.44
C LYS A 139 17.56 4.18 3.13
N LYS A 140 17.04 2.95 3.21
CA LYS A 140 16.75 2.12 2.03
C LYS A 140 15.67 2.73 1.13
N HIS A 141 14.64 3.32 1.74
CA HIS A 141 13.60 4.04 1.01
C HIS A 141 14.18 5.22 0.22
N GLN A 142 15.05 6.05 0.83
CA GLN A 142 15.68 7.17 0.14
C GLN A 142 16.52 6.70 -1.06
N LEU A 143 17.34 5.67 -0.86
CA LEU A 143 18.13 5.06 -1.95
C LEU A 143 17.24 4.56 -3.09
N CYS A 144 16.15 3.86 -2.78
CA CYS A 144 15.21 3.38 -3.79
C CYS A 144 14.54 4.53 -4.58
N VAL A 145 14.12 5.59 -3.89
CA VAL A 145 13.53 6.77 -4.55
C VAL A 145 14.56 7.48 -5.42
N GLN A 146 15.80 7.60 -4.96
CA GLN A 146 16.91 8.18 -5.71
C GLN A 146 17.19 7.36 -6.97
N GLU A 147 17.34 6.04 -6.84
CA GLU A 147 17.57 5.13 -7.97
C GLU A 147 16.44 5.22 -9.01
N ILE A 148 15.18 5.31 -8.57
CA ILE A 148 14.03 5.50 -9.47
C ILE A 148 14.16 6.79 -10.27
N LYS A 149 14.60 7.88 -9.64
CA LYS A 149 14.76 9.19 -10.30
C LYS A 149 15.94 9.20 -11.26
N GLU A 150 17.11 8.73 -10.82
CA GLU A 150 18.33 8.68 -11.63
C GLU A 150 18.13 7.85 -12.89
N ASN A 151 17.48 6.70 -12.75
CA ASN A 151 17.16 5.82 -13.88
C ASN A 151 15.90 6.21 -14.65
N ARG A 152 15.26 7.34 -14.30
CA ARG A 152 14.02 7.83 -14.91
C ARG A 152 12.92 6.76 -15.01
N LYS A 153 12.83 5.88 -14.00
CA LYS A 153 11.87 4.77 -13.96
C LYS A 153 10.47 5.29 -13.70
N PHE A 154 9.57 5.19 -14.69
CA PHE A 154 8.20 5.66 -14.53
C PHE A 154 7.34 4.70 -13.68
N ILE A 155 7.17 5.02 -12.39
CA ILE A 155 6.36 4.22 -11.47
C ILE A 155 4.94 4.80 -11.40
N LEU A 156 4.00 4.09 -12.03
CA LEU A 156 2.60 4.47 -12.08
C LEU A 156 2.00 4.69 -10.69
N ASN A 157 1.26 5.79 -10.56
CA ASN A 157 0.56 6.18 -9.33
C ASN A 157 1.49 6.37 -8.12
N SER A 158 2.82 6.37 -8.23
CA SER A 158 3.70 6.43 -7.05
C SER A 158 3.72 7.80 -6.37
N GLY A 159 3.48 8.88 -7.12
CA GLY A 159 3.73 10.25 -6.67
C GLY A 159 5.20 10.66 -6.70
N ILE A 160 6.11 9.77 -7.17
CA ILE A 160 7.51 10.09 -7.42
C ILE A 160 7.58 10.82 -8.76
N LYS A 161 8.08 12.06 -8.73
CA LYS A 161 8.32 12.86 -9.94
C LYS A 161 9.73 12.58 -10.42
N ILE A 162 9.87 12.22 -11.69
CA ILE A 162 11.13 12.22 -12.41
C ILE A 162 11.32 13.67 -12.85
N LEU A 163 12.40 14.30 -12.41
CA LEU A 163 12.82 15.63 -12.86
C LEU A 163 13.70 15.47 -14.11
#